data_AF-A0A250V698-F1
#
_entry.id   AF-A0A250V698-F1
#
_cell.length_a   1.000
_cell.length_b   1.000
_cell.length_c   1.000
_cell.angle_alpha   90.00
_cell.angle_beta   90.00
_cell.angle_gamma   90.00
#
_symmetry.space_group_name_H-M   'P 1'
#
loop_
_entity.id
_entity.type
_entity.pdbx_description
1 polymer ?
#
loop_
_entity_poly.entity_id
_entity_poly.type
_entity_poly.pdbx_seq_one_letter_code
_entity_poly.pdbx_strand_id
1 'polypeptide(L)' 'MKGFRSVGAAQRFLSAFSGISPHFRPHRHLMTASQHRAEMTIRFATWDQITGAASRPTTA' A
#
# COMPACT_ATOMS: atom_id res chain seq x y z
N MET A 1 13.15 5.75 -1.72
CA MET A 1 13.04 4.67 -0.72
C MET A 1 14.43 4.14 -0.44
N LYS A 2 15.16 4.74 0.52
CA LYS A 2 16.56 4.35 0.81
C LYS A 2 16.55 3.16 1.78
N GLY A 3 17.25 2.09 1.45
CA GLY A 3 17.34 0.88 2.27
C GLY A 3 16.38 -0.28 1.90
N PHE A 4 15.47 -0.07 0.94
CA PHE A 4 14.61 -1.16 0.44
C PHE A 4 15.04 -1.61 -0.95
N ARG A 5 15.05 -2.93 -1.17
CA ARG A 5 15.45 -3.55 -2.43
C ARG A 5 14.36 -3.48 -3.51
N SER A 6 13.10 -3.27 -3.12
CA SER A 6 11.98 -3.06 -4.04
C SER A 6 10.97 -2.05 -3.50
N VAL A 7 10.24 -1.40 -4.41
CA VAL A 7 9.17 -0.47 -4.06
C VAL A 7 8.05 -1.18 -3.29
N GLY A 8 7.63 -2.36 -3.75
CA GLY A 8 6.60 -3.14 -3.07
C GLY A 8 6.99 -3.56 -1.64
N ALA A 9 8.26 -3.90 -1.40
CA ALA A 9 8.74 -4.21 -0.04
C ALA A 9 8.68 -2.98 0.88
N ALA A 10 9.10 -1.82 0.37
CA ALA A 10 9.01 -0.56 1.10
C ALA A 10 7.55 -0.17 1.41
N GLN A 11 6.66 -0.30 0.43
CA GLN A 11 5.25 0.02 0.60
C GLN A 11 4.59 -0.87 1.65
N ARG A 12 4.82 -2.19 1.60
CA ARG A 12 4.29 -3.12 2.62
C ARG A 12 4.81 -2.77 4.01
N PHE A 13 6.09 -2.47 4.15
CA PHE A 13 6.67 -2.03 5.42
C PHE A 13 6.03 -0.73 5.93
N LEU A 14 5.99 0.30 5.10
CA LEU A 14 5.51 1.63 5.50
C LEU A 14 4.00 1.65 5.78
N SER A 15 3.21 0.80 5.09
CA SER A 15 1.78 0.63 5.38
C SER A 15 1.51 0.20 6.83
N ALA A 16 2.45 -0.53 7.45
CA ALA A 16 2.35 -1.01 8.82
C ALA A 16 3.04 -0.12 9.86
N PHE A 17 4.15 0.55 9.50
CA PHE A 17 5.12 1.11 10.47
C PHE A 17 5.45 2.61 10.31
N SER A 18 4.72 3.36 9.49
CA SER A 18 4.99 4.79 9.29
C SER A 18 3.79 5.68 9.61
N GLY A 19 3.96 7.01 9.51
CA GLY A 19 2.89 7.98 9.76
C GLY A 19 1.66 7.82 8.87
N ILE A 20 1.79 7.13 7.73
CA ILE A 20 0.67 6.79 6.85
C ILE A 20 -0.06 5.51 7.26
N SER A 21 0.39 4.79 8.29
CA SER A 21 -0.24 3.52 8.72
C SER A 21 -1.72 3.64 9.11
N PRO A 22 -2.22 4.73 9.73
CA PRO A 22 -3.66 4.89 9.99
C PRO A 22 -4.50 4.80 8.71
N HIS A 23 -3.96 5.27 7.57
CA HIS A 23 -4.62 5.14 6.27
C HIS A 23 -4.68 3.69 5.78
N PHE A 24 -3.93 2.74 6.33
CA PHE A 24 -4.01 1.32 5.95
C PHE A 24 -4.72 0.46 7.00
N ARG A 25 -5.36 1.09 7.99
CA ARG A 25 -6.09 0.42 9.08
C ARG A 25 -7.57 0.83 9.07
N PRO A 26 -8.34 0.50 8.01
CA PRO A 26 -9.77 0.76 8.02
C PRO A 26 -10.44 -0.05 9.13
N HIS A 27 -11.58 0.44 9.61
CA HIS A 27 -12.31 -0.15 10.73
C HIS A 27 -12.84 -1.53 10.36
N ARG A 28 -12.01 -2.55 10.58
CA ARG A 28 -12.28 -3.94 10.18
C ARG A 28 -13.54 -4.52 10.83
N HIS A 29 -13.95 -3.98 11.97
CA HIS A 29 -15.19 -4.36 12.65
C HIS A 29 -16.46 -3.81 11.99
N LEU A 30 -16.33 -2.83 11.08
CA LEU A 30 -17.44 -2.23 10.33
C LEU A 30 -17.53 -2.74 8.89
N MET A 31 -16.60 -3.62 8.48
CA MET A 31 -16.46 -4.04 7.09
C MET A 31 -16.42 -5.54 6.96
N THR A 32 -17.07 -6.06 5.92
CA THR A 32 -16.89 -7.45 5.53
C THR A 32 -15.46 -7.69 5.03
N ALA A 33 -15.02 -8.95 5.05
CA ALA A 33 -13.68 -9.30 4.58
C ALA A 33 -13.44 -8.94 3.10
N SER A 34 -14.46 -9.04 2.25
CA SER A 34 -14.38 -8.66 0.83
C SER A 34 -14.20 -7.15 0.66
N GLN A 35 -15.01 -6.35 1.36
CA GLN A 35 -14.91 -4.89 1.34
C GLN A 35 -13.54 -4.43 1.85
N HIS A 36 -13.05 -5.02 2.95
CA HIS A 36 -11.71 -4.72 3.46
C HIS A 36 -10.61 -5.01 2.43
N ARG A 37 -10.69 -6.15 1.73
CA ARG A 37 -9.71 -6.49 0.68
C ARG A 37 -9.78 -5.52 -0.50
N ALA A 38 -10.98 -5.18 -0.96
CA ALA A 38 -11.17 -4.20 -2.05
C ALA A 38 -10.60 -2.83 -1.67
N GLU A 39 -10.88 -2.37 -0.45
CA GLU A 39 -10.38 -1.10 0.07
C GLU A 39 -8.84 -1.08 0.12
N MET A 40 -8.22 -2.15 0.62
CA MET A 40 -6.76 -2.26 0.61
C MET A 40 -6.17 -2.22 -0.80
N THR A 41 -6.77 -2.92 -1.76
CA THR A 41 -6.33 -2.87 -3.17
C THR A 41 -6.39 -1.44 -3.72
N ILE A 42 -7.48 -0.71 -3.47
CA ILE A 42 -7.63 0.68 -3.92
C ILE A 42 -6.55 1.57 -3.30
N ARG A 43 -6.34 1.50 -1.97
CA ARG A 43 -5.34 2.33 -1.29
C ARG A 43 -3.92 2.07 -1.78
N PHE A 44 -3.56 0.81 -2.03
CA PHE A 44 -2.26 0.48 -2.63
C PHE A 44 -2.16 0.98 -4.09
N ALA A 45 -3.20 0.84 -4.90
CA ALA A 45 -3.20 1.33 -6.28
C ALA A 45 -3.08 2.86 -6.37
N THR A 46 -3.81 3.59 -5.52
CA THR A 46 -3.69 5.05 -5.41
C THR A 46 -2.28 5.46 -4.98
N TRP A 47 -1.69 4.75 -4.01
CA TRP A 47 -0.33 5.04 -3.58
C TRP A 47 0.71 4.77 -4.68
N ASP A 48 0.52 3.70 -5.45
CA ASP A 48 1.37 3.34 -6.58
C ASP A 48 1.34 4.40 -7.70
N GLN A 49 0.14 4.96 -7.97
CA GLN A 49 -0.03 6.08 -8.91
C GLN A 49 0.66 7.35 -8.41
N ILE A 50 0.45 7.75 -7.14
CA ILE A 50 1.04 8.96 -6.56
C ILE A 50 2.57 8.88 -6.52
N THR A 51 3.11 7.71 -6.21
CA THR A 51 4.57 7.50 -6.13
C THR A 51 5.22 7.27 -7.49
N GLY A 52 4.44 7.21 -8.58
CA GLY A 52 4.94 6.89 -9.92
C GLY A 52 5.55 5.50 -10.01
N ALA A 53 5.16 4.59 -9.12
CA ALA A 53 5.63 3.22 -9.13
C ALA A 53 4.86 2.36 -10.15
N ALA A 54 3.62 2.76 -10.46
CA ALA A 54 2.80 2.17 -11.53
C ALA A 54 3.42 2.30 -12.93
N SER A 55 4.24 3.33 -13.15
CA SER A 55 4.89 3.60 -14.45
C SER A 55 6.30 3.04 -14.55
N ARG A 56 6.83 2.43 -13.49
CA ARG A 56 8.19 1.86 -13.50
C ARG A 56 8.12 0.45 -14.09
N PRO A 57 8.83 0.16 -15.19
CA PRO A 57 8.99 -1.22 -15.63
C PRO A 57 9.69 -1.97 -14.48
N THR A 58 9.03 -3.01 -13.99
CA THR A 58 9.61 -3.93 -13.01
C THR A 58 10.75 -4.65 -13.73
N THR A 59 11.97 -4.11 -13.63
CA THR A 59 13.15 -4.81 -14.13
C THR A 59 13.33 -6.06 -13.26
N ALA A 60 13.10 -7.22 -13.88
CA ALA A 60 13.26 -8.54 -13.29
C ALA A 60 14.74 -8.86 -13.03
#